data_AF-A0A1I6WP54-F1
#
_entry.id   AF-A0A1I6WP54-F1
#
_cell.length_a   1.000
_cell.length_b   1.000
_cell.length_c   1.000
_cell.angle_alpha   90.00
_cell.angle_beta   90.00
_cell.angle_gamma   90.00
#
_symmetry.space_group_name_H-M   'P 1'
#
loop_
_entity.id
_entity.type
_entity.pdbx_description
1 polymer ?
#
loop_
_entity_poly.entity_id
_entity_poly.type
_entity_poly.pdbx_seq_one_letter_code
_entity_poly.pdbx_strand_id
1 'polypeptide(L)'
;MEAFKSLLTKLLILLFTLLFIYPAILFAMLVLGFSDSWKSGTVMLVSALLLRFILKREVAKLPPIRSVKEDRLGSFSGYYNDEESPPQLSDIYYDIAAKLKEQEEIVRIVNQLNEKPGQK
;
A
#
# COMPACT_ATOMS: atom_id res chain seq x y z
N MET A 1 -9.69 4.45 11.63
CA MET A 1 -9.23 5.83 11.94
C MET A 1 -7.86 6.16 11.38
N GLU A 2 -6.88 5.24 11.41
CA GLU A 2 -5.54 5.39 10.82
C GLU A 2 -5.55 5.82 9.34
N ALA A 3 -6.39 5.18 8.51
CA ALA A 3 -6.49 5.47 7.08
C ALA A 3 -7.00 6.90 6.79
N PHE A 4 -7.98 7.37 7.57
CA PHE A 4 -8.49 8.74 7.43
C PHE A 4 -7.45 9.79 7.81
N LYS A 5 -6.70 9.56 8.90
CA LYS A 5 -5.58 10.44 9.29
C LYS A 5 -4.53 10.50 8.18
N SER A 6 -4.13 9.35 7.63
CA SER A 6 -3.17 9.28 6.52
C SER A 6 -3.64 10.04 5.28
N LEU A 7 -4.92 9.91 4.90
CA LEU A 7 -5.51 10.65 3.79
C LEU A 7 -5.53 12.16 4.06
N LEU A 8 -5.91 12.58 5.27
CA LEU A 8 -5.95 13.98 5.67
C LEU A 8 -4.55 14.60 5.64
N THR A 9 -3.54 13.90 6.17
CA THR A 9 -2.15 14.36 6.14
C THR A 9 -1.62 14.48 4.72
N LYS A 10 -1.94 13.53 3.83
CA LYS A 10 -1.57 13.60 2.41
C LYS A 10 -2.22 14.79 1.70
N LEU A 11 -3.52 15.01 1.95
CA LEU A 11 -4.24 16.12 1.34
C LEU A 11 -3.69 17.46 1.83
N LEU A 12 -3.38 17.56 3.13
CA LEU A 12 -2.77 18.75 3.71
C LEU A 12 -1.37 19.04 3.12
N ILE A 13 -0.52 18.01 2.98
CA ILE A 13 0.81 18.13 2.36
C ILE A 13 0.69 18.56 0.90
N LEU A 14 -0.25 17.98 0.16
CA LEU A 14 -0.49 18.30 -1.25
C LEU A 14 -0.98 19.74 -1.39
N LEU A 15 -1.95 20.14 -0.57
CA LEU A 15 -2.52 21.48 -0.56
C LEU A 15 -1.46 22.52 -0.18
N PHE A 16 -0.63 22.24 0.83
CA PHE A 16 0.48 23.10 1.22
C PHE A 16 1.52 23.26 0.10
N THR A 17 1.88 22.16 -0.56
CA THR A 17 2.83 22.20 -1.68
C THR A 17 2.27 23.00 -2.86
N LEU A 18 0.98 22.84 -3.15
CA LEU A 18 0.30 23.55 -4.23
C LEU A 18 0.17 25.06 -3.95
N LEU A 19 -0.22 25.44 -2.73
CA LEU A 19 -0.50 26.83 -2.36
C LEU A 19 0.71 27.64 -1.91
N PHE A 20 1.78 27.01 -1.44
CA PHE A 20 2.96 27.73 -0.94
C PHE A 20 4.19 27.50 -1.82
N ILE A 21 4.52 26.26 -2.15
CA ILE A 21 5.79 25.95 -2.83
C ILE A 21 5.75 26.35 -4.30
N TYR A 22 4.70 25.97 -5.04
CA TYR A 22 4.57 26.34 -6.45
C TYR A 22 4.51 27.85 -6.70
N PRO A 23 3.63 28.63 -6.02
CA PRO A 23 3.60 30.07 -6.20
C PRO A 23 4.90 30.73 -5.72
N ALA A 24 5.56 30.24 -4.67
CA ALA A 24 6.86 30.79 -4.27
C ALA A 24 7.95 30.60 -5.34
N ILE A 25 8.00 29.44 -6.01
CA ILE A 25 8.92 29.20 -7.12
C ILE A 25 8.60 30.12 -8.30
N LEU A 26 7.31 30.26 -8.63
CA LEU A 26 6.86 31.12 -9.72
C LEU A 26 7.20 32.58 -9.43
N PHE A 27 6.94 33.06 -8.21
CA PHE A 27 7.30 34.42 -7.77
C PHE A 27 8.80 34.65 -7.78
N ALA A 28 9.60 33.67 -7.33
CA ALA A 28 11.05 33.78 -7.34
C ALA A 28 11.62 33.86 -8.77
N MET A 29 11.10 33.06 -9.71
CA MET A 29 11.44 33.17 -11.12
C MET A 29 11.05 34.53 -11.70
N LEU A 30 9.88 35.03 -11.32
CA LEU A 30 9.38 36.34 -11.77
C LEU A 30 10.25 37.48 -11.21
N VAL A 31 10.62 37.44 -9.93
CA VAL A 31 11.53 38.41 -9.29
C VAL A 31 12.93 38.38 -9.90
N LEU A 32 13.44 37.19 -10.26
CA LEU A 32 14.72 37.03 -10.96
C LEU A 32 14.67 37.57 -12.39
N GLY A 33 13.53 37.42 -13.08
CA GLY A 33 13.35 37.89 -14.46
C GLY A 33 13.01 39.38 -14.58
N PHE A 34 12.37 39.97 -13.56
CA PHE A 34 11.87 41.36 -13.61
C PHE A 34 12.60 42.36 -12.70
N SER A 35 13.48 41.91 -11.80
CA SER A 35 14.15 42.82 -10.85
C SER A 35 15.68 42.69 -10.90
N ASP A 36 16.38 43.84 -10.81
CA ASP A 36 17.84 43.90 -10.66
C ASP A 36 18.34 43.32 -9.32
N SER A 37 17.44 43.07 -8.37
CA SER A 37 17.78 42.53 -7.04
C SER A 37 17.90 41.00 -7.03
N TRP A 38 18.88 40.47 -7.76
CA TRP A 38 19.14 39.02 -7.85
C TRP A 38 19.36 38.35 -6.48
N LYS A 39 19.88 39.10 -5.50
CA LYS A 39 20.09 38.62 -4.12
C LYS A 39 18.77 38.21 -3.45
N SER A 40 17.71 39.01 -3.61
CA SER A 40 16.40 38.76 -3.01
C SER A 40 15.72 37.54 -3.64
N GLY A 41 15.66 37.50 -4.97
CA GLY A 41 15.08 36.37 -5.71
C GLY A 41 15.82 35.06 -5.48
N THR A 42 17.15 35.09 -5.40
CA THR A 42 17.96 33.89 -5.13
C THR A 42 17.73 33.36 -3.71
N VAL A 43 17.67 34.22 -2.70
CA VAL A 43 17.41 33.79 -1.31
C VAL A 43 16.01 33.16 -1.19
N MET A 44 15.01 33.74 -1.86
CA MET A 44 13.66 33.18 -1.90
C MET A 44 13.63 31.81 -2.62
N LEU A 45 14.36 31.66 -3.73
CA LEU A 45 14.44 30.41 -4.48
C LEU A 45 15.18 29.31 -3.68
N VAL A 46 16.30 29.65 -3.05
CA VAL A 46 17.08 28.72 -2.22
C VAL A 46 16.30 28.27 -0.99
N SER A 47 15.59 29.19 -0.33
CA SER A 47 14.74 28.85 0.83
C SER A 47 13.57 27.95 0.43
N ALA A 48 12.91 28.19 -0.70
CA ALA A 48 11.86 27.33 -1.22
C ALA A 48 12.38 25.92 -1.61
N LEU A 49 13.58 25.83 -2.20
CA LEU A 49 14.22 24.55 -2.53
C LEU A 49 14.61 23.76 -1.29
N LEU A 50 15.16 24.42 -0.27
CA LEU A 50 15.47 23.80 1.03
C LEU A 50 14.20 23.25 1.68
N LEU A 51 13.12 24.02 1.70
CA LEU A 51 11.84 23.59 2.25
C LEU A 51 11.31 22.35 1.50
N ARG A 52 11.38 22.36 0.15
CA ARG A 52 11.00 21.21 -0.69
C ARG A 52 11.86 19.98 -0.41
N PHE A 53 13.16 20.16 -0.18
CA PHE A 53 14.07 19.06 0.13
C PHE A 53 13.77 18.42 1.48
N ILE A 54 13.53 19.23 2.52
CA ILE A 54 13.11 18.77 3.84
C ILE A 54 11.78 18.01 3.74
N LEU A 55 10.81 18.55 3.00
CA LEU A 55 9.51 17.90 2.80
C LEU A 55 9.66 16.53 2.13
N LYS A 56 10.49 16.42 1.09
CA LYS A 56 10.77 15.14 0.40
C LYS A 56 11.41 14.13 1.35
N ARG A 57 12.28 14.60 2.26
CA ARG A 57 12.91 13.77 3.29
C ARG A 57 11.90 13.29 4.33
N GLU A 58 10.99 14.13 4.77
CA GLU A 58 9.93 13.73 5.73
C GLU A 58 8.93 12.77 5.08
N VAL A 59 8.55 12.99 3.81
CA VAL A 59 7.69 12.06 3.06
C VAL A 59 8.37 10.70 2.86
N ALA A 60 9.70 10.66 2.67
CA ALA A 60 10.44 9.40 2.55
C ALA A 60 10.50 8.58 3.86
N LYS A 61 10.29 9.22 5.02
CA LYS A 61 10.21 8.54 6.31
C LYS A 61 8.82 7.97 6.59
N LEU A 62 7.79 8.43 5.89
CA LEU A 62 6.46 7.83 5.99
C LEU A 62 6.56 6.40 5.46
N PRO A 63 6.09 5.39 6.21
CA PRO A 63 6.10 4.03 5.73
C PRO A 63 5.33 4.02 4.40
N PRO A 64 5.91 3.47 3.31
CA PRO A 64 5.17 3.34 2.07
C PRO A 64 3.90 2.58 2.44
N ILE A 65 2.75 3.19 2.14
CA ILE A 65 1.49 2.46 2.16
C ILE A 65 1.81 1.26 1.31
N ARG A 66 1.83 0.07 1.92
CA ARG A 66 1.88 -1.18 1.18
C ARG A 66 0.71 -1.05 0.24
N SER A 67 1.00 -0.67 -1.01
CA SER A 67 0.18 -1.05 -2.14
C SER A 67 -0.07 -2.50 -1.84
N VAL A 68 -1.33 -2.84 -1.55
CA VAL A 68 -1.76 -4.22 -1.61
C VAL A 68 -1.19 -4.64 -2.96
N LYS A 69 -0.10 -5.44 -2.93
CA LYS A 69 0.30 -6.15 -4.11
C LYS A 69 -1.00 -6.85 -4.45
N GLU A 70 -1.55 -6.57 -5.63
CA GLU A 70 -2.23 -7.65 -6.31
C GLU A 70 -1.22 -8.78 -6.26
N ASP A 71 -1.40 -9.68 -5.28
CA ASP A 71 -0.92 -11.03 -5.40
C ASP A 71 -1.54 -11.45 -6.71
N ARG A 72 -0.76 -11.31 -7.78
CA ARG A 72 -1.06 -11.92 -9.05
C ARG A 72 -1.29 -13.36 -8.67
N LEU A 73 -2.56 -13.77 -8.61
CA LEU A 73 -2.93 -15.16 -8.37
C LEU A 73 -1.99 -15.96 -9.26
N GLY A 74 -1.20 -16.82 -8.62
CA GLY A 74 -0.15 -17.57 -9.29
C GLY A 74 -0.70 -18.13 -10.58
N SER A 75 0.08 -18.03 -11.66
CA SER A 75 -0.21 -18.71 -12.91
C SER A 75 -0.64 -20.13 -12.57
N PHE A 76 -1.92 -20.44 -12.74
CA PHE A 76 -2.45 -21.78 -12.56
C PHE A 76 -1.76 -22.63 -13.63
N SER A 77 -0.78 -23.42 -13.24
CA SER A 77 -0.02 -24.30 -14.15
C SER A 77 -0.81 -25.56 -14.50
N GLY A 78 -2.13 -25.43 -14.64
CA GLY A 78 -3.01 -26.52 -15.06
C GLY A 78 -3.18 -26.51 -16.57
N TYR A 79 -3.18 -27.69 -17.17
CA TYR A 79 -3.68 -27.86 -18.54
C TYR A 79 -5.16 -27.48 -18.55
N TYR A 80 -5.46 -26.27 -18.99
CA TYR A 80 -6.84 -25.87 -19.29
C TYR A 80 -7.20 -26.51 -20.62
N ASN A 81 -8.08 -27.51 -20.59
CA ASN A 81 -8.61 -28.11 -21.80
C ASN A 81 -9.86 -27.32 -22.18
N ASP A 82 -9.79 -26.50 -23.23
CA ASP A 82 -10.87 -25.58 -23.64
C ASP A 82 -12.17 -26.30 -24.05
N GLU A 83 -12.15 -27.63 -24.15
CA GLU A 83 -13.30 -28.49 -24.46
C GLU A 83 -14.15 -28.84 -23.24
N GLU A 84 -13.65 -28.66 -22.01
CA GLU A 84 -14.38 -28.94 -20.78
C GLU A 84 -14.84 -27.64 -20.12
N SER A 85 -16.15 -27.53 -19.87
CA SER A 85 -16.69 -26.41 -19.11
C SER A 85 -16.12 -26.44 -17.69
N PRO A 86 -15.63 -25.31 -17.15
CA PRO A 86 -15.09 -25.29 -15.81
C PRO A 86 -16.16 -25.75 -14.81
N PRO A 87 -15.76 -26.48 -13.74
CA PRO A 87 -16.69 -26.91 -12.72
C PRO A 87 -17.41 -25.70 -12.13
N GLN A 88 -18.67 -25.88 -11.75
CA GLN A 88 -19.44 -24.80 -11.15
C GLN A 88 -18.80 -24.42 -9.81
N LEU A 89 -18.81 -23.13 -9.48
CA LEU A 89 -18.24 -22.65 -8.23
C LEU A 89 -18.88 -23.33 -7.01
N SER A 90 -20.16 -23.69 -7.11
CA SER A 90 -20.88 -24.48 -6.08
C SER A 90 -20.17 -25.78 -5.74
N ASP A 91 -19.68 -26.48 -6.75
CA ASP A 91 -19.08 -27.80 -6.61
C ASP A 91 -17.70 -27.67 -5.94
N ILE A 92 -16.96 -26.63 -6.31
CA ILE A 92 -15.69 -26.28 -5.67
C ILE A 92 -15.89 -25.95 -4.18
N TYR A 93 -16.90 -25.15 -3.84
CA TYR A 93 -17.18 -24.82 -2.43
C TYR A 93 -17.64 -26.04 -1.64
N TYR A 94 -18.43 -26.92 -2.26
CA TYR A 94 -18.86 -28.18 -1.63
C TYR A 94 -17.66 -29.08 -1.31
N ASP A 95 -16.74 -29.26 -2.27
CA ASP A 95 -15.52 -30.05 -2.08
C ASP A 95 -14.60 -29.46 -1.01
N ILE A 96 -14.48 -28.13 -0.95
CA ILE A 96 -13.70 -27.45 0.09
C ILE A 96 -14.32 -27.71 1.46
N ALA A 97 -15.65 -27.61 1.58
CA ALA A 97 -16.35 -27.88 2.83
C ALA A 97 -16.19 -29.34 3.28
N ALA A 98 -16.27 -30.29 2.34
CA ALA A 98 -16.03 -31.71 2.62
C ALA A 98 -14.60 -31.95 3.14
N LYS A 99 -13.59 -31.39 2.46
CA LYS A 99 -12.19 -31.51 2.88
C LYS A 99 -11.92 -30.90 4.26
N LEU A 100 -12.53 -29.77 4.59
CA LEU A 100 -12.39 -29.14 5.91
C LEU A 100 -12.95 -30.03 7.02
N LYS A 101 -14.09 -30.69 6.76
CA LYS A 101 -14.70 -31.62 7.70
C LYS A 101 -13.79 -32.84 7.95
N GLU A 102 -13.21 -33.41 6.91
CA GLU A 102 -12.25 -34.51 7.04
C GLU A 102 -11.02 -34.10 7.87
N GLN A 103 -10.50 -32.89 7.64
CA GLN A 103 -9.38 -32.36 8.43
C GLN A 103 -9.73 -32.18 9.90
N GLU A 104 -10.93 -31.68 10.21
CA GLU A 104 -11.40 -31.54 11.59
C GLU A 104 -11.52 -32.90 12.28
N GLU A 105 -12.01 -33.92 11.57
CA GLU A 105 -12.08 -35.29 12.09
C GLU A 105 -10.68 -35.87 12.38
N ILE A 106 -9.71 -35.66 11.48
CA ILE A 106 -8.33 -36.07 11.69
C ILE A 106 -7.73 -35.38 12.92
N VAL A 107 -7.90 -34.07 13.05
CA VAL A 107 -7.42 -33.30 14.20
C VAL A 107 -8.05 -33.79 15.50
N ARG A 108 -9.36 -34.11 15.49
CA ARG A 108 -10.05 -34.68 16.65
C ARG A 108 -9.45 -36.02 17.05
N ILE A 109 -9.18 -36.92 16.09
CA ILE A 109 -8.56 -38.22 16.35
C ILE A 109 -7.14 -38.05 16.93
N VAL A 110 -6.33 -37.16 16.35
CA VAL A 110 -4.97 -36.86 16.84
C VAL A 110 -5.00 -36.32 18.27
N ASN A 111 -5.92 -35.41 18.58
CA ASN A 111 -6.07 -34.88 19.93
C ASN A 111 -6.51 -35.96 20.92
N GLN A 112 -7.43 -36.85 20.56
CA GLN A 112 -7.84 -37.98 21.40
C GLN A 112 -6.71 -38.98 21.65
N LEU A 113 -5.81 -39.18 20.68
CA LEU A 113 -4.62 -40.02 20.85
C LEU A 113 -3.57 -39.34 21.74
N ASN A 114 -3.40 -38.02 21.61
CA ASN A 114 -2.50 -37.22 22.46
C ASN A 114 -3.02 -36.98 23.88
N GLU A 115 -4.33 -37.14 24.13
CA GLU A 115 -4.92 -37.13 25.47
C GLU A 115 -4.87 -38.51 26.16
N LYS A 116 -4.49 -39.57 25.43
CA LYS A 116 -4.28 -40.93 25.96
C LYS A 116 -2.82 -41.33 26.33
N PRO A 117 -1.87 -40.45 26.76
CA PRO A 117 -0.63 -40.89 27.37
C PRO A 117 -0.84 -40.98 28.89
N GLY A 118 -1.28 -42.13 29.40
CA GLY A 118 -1.39 -42.31 30.85
C GLY A 118 -2.23 -43.48 31.38
N GLN A 119 -2.45 -44.55 30.62
CA GLN A 119 -2.91 -45.82 31.19
C GLN A 119 -1.89 -46.92 30.90
N LYS A 120 -0.78 -46.89 31.63
CA LYS A 120 -0.09 -48.07 32.17
C LYS A 120 0.53 -47.68 33.51
#